data_AF-E8ZI48-F1
#
_entry.id   AF-E8ZI48-F1
#
_cell.length_a   1.000
_cell.length_b   1.000
_cell.length_c   1.000
_cell.angle_alpha   90.00
_cell.angle_beta   90.00
_cell.angle_gamma   90.00
#
_symmetry.space_group_name_H-M   'P 1'
#
loop_
_entity.id
_entity.type
_entity.pdbx_description
1 polymer ?
#
loop_
_entity_poly.entity_id
_entity_poly.type
_entity_poly.pdbx_seq_one_letter_code
_entity_poly.pdbx_strand_id
1 'polypeptide(L)'
;MNPNLLKFGLPTIGAAGAGSVGYGVYSHISNKDRTLRDWVSEVSLIEDPKSKNWETVFEDLKAEDTELISVLSSINSSITKTSKNVDAAPVLREWCNTALNKKDTVANKADLLPKIKKWCASQPLTLSEKLKNENKSLLSSGWDTQYGKLKDSIFEDIKDKGENFNSKDDTTKGGQALQKWCQKNVAKGTHEEGAAELFKKVKARCTSSN
;
A
#
# COMPACT_ATOMS: atom_id res chain seq x y z
N MET A 1 41.21 -59.15 30.87
CA MET A 1 40.00 -59.57 31.59
C MET A 1 39.70 -58.54 32.67
N ASN A 2 38.44 -58.12 32.69
CA ASN A 2 37.77 -57.14 33.53
C ASN A 2 38.22 -55.65 33.50
N PRO A 3 37.31 -54.75 33.07
CA PRO A 3 37.37 -53.32 33.35
C PRO A 3 36.86 -53.07 34.77
N ASN A 4 37.25 -51.95 35.40
CA ASN A 4 36.67 -51.34 36.63
C ASN A 4 37.77 -50.40 37.19
N LEU A 5 37.54 -49.21 37.74
CA LEU A 5 36.36 -48.49 38.21
C LEU A 5 36.88 -47.05 38.36
N LEU A 6 36.29 -46.07 37.67
CA LEU A 6 36.56 -44.66 37.94
C LEU A 6 36.05 -44.34 39.34
N LYS A 7 36.98 -44.02 40.26
CA LYS A 7 36.68 -43.56 41.62
C LYS A 7 36.04 -42.18 41.54
N PHE A 8 34.76 -42.09 41.92
CA PHE A 8 34.09 -40.84 42.19
C PHE A 8 34.66 -40.23 43.48
N GLY A 9 35.33 -39.08 43.35
CA GLY A 9 35.68 -38.24 44.49
C GLY A 9 34.44 -37.47 44.96
N LEU A 10 34.14 -37.57 46.25
CA LEU A 10 33.18 -36.73 46.96
C LEU A 10 33.74 -35.30 47.08
N PRO A 11 33.02 -34.24 46.65
CA PRO A 11 33.35 -32.90 47.09
C PRO A 11 32.80 -32.68 48.50
N THR A 12 33.73 -32.37 49.39
CA THR A 12 33.51 -31.80 50.72
C THR A 12 32.65 -30.54 50.65
N ILE A 13 31.58 -30.50 51.46
CA ILE A 13 30.70 -29.33 51.64
C ILE A 13 31.48 -28.28 52.43
N GLY A 14 31.93 -27.24 51.75
CA GLY A 14 32.47 -26.01 52.34
C GLY A 14 31.44 -24.89 52.26
N ALA A 15 31.17 -24.25 53.40
CA ALA A 15 30.25 -23.13 53.53
C ALA A 15 30.86 -21.80 53.04
N ALA A 16 29.98 -20.93 52.51
CA ALA A 16 30.13 -19.50 52.26
C ALA A 16 30.95 -19.04 51.02
N GLY A 17 30.26 -18.34 50.12
CA GLY A 17 30.84 -17.55 49.01
C GLY A 17 30.19 -17.87 47.66
N ALA A 18 29.53 -16.88 47.05
CA ALA A 18 28.65 -17.02 45.88
C ALA A 18 29.27 -17.81 44.70
N GLY A 19 28.59 -18.90 44.31
CA GLY A 19 29.03 -19.83 43.27
C GLY A 19 28.97 -19.21 41.87
N SER A 20 30.09 -19.33 41.17
CA SER A 20 30.17 -19.22 39.72
C SER A 20 29.97 -20.60 39.07
N VAL A 21 29.63 -20.57 37.77
CA VAL A 21 29.70 -21.64 36.76
C VAL A 21 28.61 -22.74 36.79
N GLY A 22 27.45 -22.42 36.20
CA GLY A 22 26.59 -23.41 35.54
C GLY A 22 26.80 -23.32 34.02
N TYR A 23 27.51 -24.28 33.44
CA TYR A 23 27.52 -24.53 32.00
C TYR A 23 26.14 -25.05 31.59
N GLY A 24 25.23 -24.12 31.29
CA GLY A 24 24.02 -24.39 30.53
C GLY A 24 24.30 -24.05 29.07
N VAL A 25 24.28 -25.05 28.20
CA VAL A 25 24.13 -24.85 26.75
C VAL A 25 22.77 -24.20 26.54
N TYR A 26 22.72 -22.87 26.65
CA TYR A 26 21.56 -22.11 26.24
C TYR A 26 21.68 -21.90 24.74
N SER A 27 20.68 -22.43 24.08
CA SER A 27 20.50 -22.47 22.64
C SER A 27 20.89 -21.15 21.98
N HIS A 28 21.57 -21.27 20.85
CA HIS A 28 21.60 -20.25 19.81
C HIS A 28 20.18 -20.05 19.24
N ILE A 29 19.21 -19.65 20.06
CA ILE A 29 18.02 -18.96 19.59
C ILE A 29 18.55 -17.59 19.20
N SER A 30 18.67 -17.36 17.89
CA SER A 30 18.95 -16.02 17.39
C SER A 30 17.83 -15.11 17.89
N ASN A 31 18.12 -14.30 18.92
CA ASN A 31 17.36 -13.10 19.23
C ASN A 31 17.54 -12.11 18.07
N LYS A 32 16.96 -12.42 16.91
CA LYS A 32 16.64 -11.37 15.95
C LYS A 32 15.55 -10.58 16.64
N ASP A 33 15.88 -9.38 17.13
CA ASP A 33 14.91 -8.41 17.61
C ASP A 33 13.85 -8.25 16.51
N ARG A 34 12.69 -8.88 16.68
CA ARG A 34 11.61 -8.83 15.69
C ARG A 34 11.02 -7.43 15.71
N THR A 35 10.76 -6.91 14.52
CA THR A 35 10.16 -5.60 14.30
C THR A 35 8.76 -5.75 13.73
N LEU A 36 8.01 -4.66 13.63
CA LEU A 36 6.69 -4.69 12.99
C LEU A 36 6.78 -5.06 11.49
N ARG A 37 7.93 -4.84 10.84
CA ARG A 37 8.19 -5.33 9.48
C ARG A 37 8.02 -6.85 9.37
N ASP A 38 8.43 -7.61 10.38
CA ASP A 38 8.33 -9.08 10.39
C ASP A 38 6.88 -9.60 10.55
N TRP A 39 5.93 -8.70 10.84
CA TRP A 39 4.51 -9.01 11.07
C TRP A 39 3.60 -8.62 9.89
N VAL A 40 4.18 -8.08 8.82
CA VAL A 40 3.46 -7.64 7.61
C VAL A 40 4.05 -8.26 6.35
N SER A 41 4.65 -9.46 6.47
CA SER A 41 5.31 -10.17 5.37
C SER A 41 4.36 -10.58 4.23
N GLU A 42 3.06 -10.58 4.48
CA GLU A 42 2.02 -10.87 3.49
C GLU A 42 1.70 -9.69 2.57
N VAL A 43 2.15 -8.47 2.91
CA VAL A 43 2.01 -7.30 2.03
C VAL A 43 3.36 -6.94 1.40
N SER A 44 3.33 -6.56 0.13
CA SER A 44 4.52 -6.03 -0.55
C SER A 44 4.78 -4.61 -0.06
N LEU A 45 5.77 -4.41 0.81
CA LEU A 45 6.11 -3.08 1.33
C LEU A 45 6.80 -2.22 0.25
N ILE A 46 6.69 -0.90 0.37
CA ILE A 46 7.45 0.03 -0.46
C ILE A 46 8.88 0.10 0.07
N GLU A 47 9.84 -0.45 -0.68
CA GLU A 47 11.24 -0.49 -0.26
C GLU A 47 12.07 0.69 -0.79
N ASP A 48 11.81 1.12 -2.04
CA ASP A 48 12.56 2.22 -2.66
C ASP A 48 12.13 3.60 -2.08
N PRO A 49 13.05 4.36 -1.46
CA PRO A 49 12.77 5.70 -0.93
C PRO A 49 12.33 6.74 -1.98
N LYS A 50 12.60 6.50 -3.26
CA LYS A 50 12.24 7.38 -4.39
C LYS A 50 11.02 6.88 -5.17
N SER A 51 10.40 5.81 -4.71
CA SER A 51 9.26 5.20 -5.38
C SER A 51 8.07 6.14 -5.46
N LYS A 52 7.44 6.19 -6.64
CA LYS A 52 6.16 6.90 -6.84
C LYS A 52 5.00 6.30 -6.05
N ASN A 53 5.17 5.11 -5.49
CA ASN A 53 4.20 4.50 -4.59
C ASN A 53 3.85 5.38 -3.39
N TRP A 54 4.82 6.13 -2.84
CA TRP A 54 4.56 7.04 -1.72
C TRP A 54 3.58 8.15 -2.10
N GLU A 55 3.72 8.69 -3.31
CA GLU A 55 2.80 9.68 -3.87
C GLU A 55 1.42 9.06 -4.13
N THR A 56 1.37 7.83 -4.68
CA THR A 56 0.12 7.10 -4.90
C THR A 56 -0.66 6.85 -3.61
N VAL A 57 0.00 6.36 -2.56
CA VAL A 57 -0.68 6.08 -1.27
C VAL A 57 -1.31 7.36 -0.73
N PHE A 58 -0.58 8.48 -0.79
CA PHE A 58 -1.12 9.74 -0.31
C PHE A 58 -2.27 10.23 -1.20
N GLU A 59 -2.15 10.20 -2.53
CA GLU A 59 -3.22 10.56 -3.46
C GLU A 59 -4.52 9.80 -3.18
N ASP A 60 -4.41 8.49 -2.97
CA ASP A 60 -5.56 7.61 -2.75
C ASP A 60 -6.24 7.84 -1.40
N LEU A 61 -5.48 8.22 -0.38
CA LEU A 61 -5.96 8.27 0.99
C LEU A 61 -6.24 9.68 1.51
N LYS A 62 -5.63 10.72 0.93
CA LYS A 62 -5.67 12.10 1.48
C LYS A 62 -7.07 12.68 1.64
N ALA A 63 -8.03 12.21 0.85
CA ALA A 63 -9.41 12.68 0.91
C ALA A 63 -10.26 11.95 1.99
N GLU A 64 -9.93 10.70 2.31
CA GLU A 64 -10.80 9.78 3.07
C GLU A 64 -10.19 9.36 4.41
N ASP A 65 -8.87 9.26 4.51
CA ASP A 65 -8.14 8.82 5.70
C ASP A 65 -7.72 10.04 6.55
N THR A 66 -8.63 10.47 7.44
CA THR A 66 -8.37 11.60 8.35
C THR A 66 -7.24 11.32 9.33
N GLU A 67 -7.03 10.06 9.70
CA GLU A 67 -5.99 9.64 10.61
C GLU A 67 -4.61 9.73 9.96
N LEU A 68 -4.48 9.33 8.70
CA LEU A 68 -3.27 9.56 7.90
C LEU A 68 -2.89 11.04 7.93
N ILE A 69 -3.84 11.93 7.61
CA ILE A 69 -3.58 13.38 7.61
C ILE A 69 -3.17 13.86 9.00
N SER A 70 -3.87 13.43 10.05
CA SER A 70 -3.52 13.81 11.42
C SER A 70 -2.11 13.38 11.79
N VAL A 71 -1.73 12.14 11.48
CA VAL A 71 -0.39 11.61 11.76
C VAL A 71 0.68 12.36 10.98
N LEU A 72 0.49 12.57 9.67
CA LEU A 72 1.49 13.29 8.86
C LEU A 72 1.61 14.75 9.29
N SER A 73 0.49 15.40 9.63
CA SER A 73 0.49 16.79 10.14
C SER A 73 1.22 16.95 11.47
N SER A 74 1.26 15.90 12.30
CA SER A 74 2.01 15.90 13.56
C SER A 74 3.53 15.87 13.36
N ILE A 75 3.98 15.33 12.21
CA ILE A 75 5.38 15.32 11.80
C ILE A 75 5.72 16.62 11.05
N ASN A 76 4.84 17.04 10.14
CA ASN A 76 4.98 18.27 9.37
C ASN A 76 3.61 18.96 9.23
N SER A 77 3.42 20.06 9.96
CA SER A 77 2.15 20.79 10.06
C SER A 77 1.65 21.43 8.75
N SER A 78 2.50 21.50 7.71
CA SER A 78 2.09 21.94 6.38
C SER A 78 1.32 20.87 5.58
N ILE A 79 1.37 19.61 6.03
CA ILE A 79 0.67 18.51 5.37
C ILE A 79 -0.82 18.56 5.72
N THR A 80 -1.64 18.64 4.68
CA THR A 80 -3.10 18.68 4.74
C THR A 80 -3.68 17.82 3.62
N LYS A 81 -4.99 17.60 3.61
CA LYS A 81 -5.68 16.88 2.52
C LYS A 81 -5.53 17.52 1.13
N THR A 82 -5.16 18.81 1.06
CA THR A 82 -4.96 19.54 -0.20
C THR A 82 -3.48 19.69 -0.57
N SER A 83 -2.57 19.12 0.21
CA SER A 83 -1.14 19.14 -0.11
C SER A 83 -0.86 18.34 -1.38
N LYS A 84 0.23 18.70 -2.07
CA LYS A 84 0.68 17.94 -3.24
C LYS A 84 1.29 16.61 -2.79
N ASN A 85 1.14 15.61 -3.64
CA ASN A 85 1.63 14.24 -3.40
C ASN A 85 3.14 14.23 -3.19
N VAL A 86 3.87 15.01 -3.98
CA VAL A 86 5.34 15.14 -3.90
C VAL A 86 5.84 15.71 -2.57
N ASP A 87 5.03 16.56 -1.91
CA ASP A 87 5.40 17.20 -0.65
C ASP A 87 5.11 16.27 0.55
N ALA A 88 4.03 15.49 0.48
CA ALA A 88 3.62 14.56 1.53
C ALA A 88 4.36 13.21 1.50
N ALA A 89 4.77 12.75 0.31
CA ALA A 89 5.42 11.45 0.12
C ALA A 89 6.67 11.24 1.01
N PRO A 90 7.60 12.21 1.16
CA PRO A 90 8.75 12.07 2.06
C PRO A 90 8.36 11.89 3.53
N VAL A 91 7.32 12.60 3.99
CA VAL A 91 6.82 12.55 5.37
C VAL A 91 6.14 11.20 5.64
N LEU A 92 5.33 10.71 4.69
CA LEU A 92 4.73 9.39 4.75
C LEU A 92 5.78 8.28 4.83
N ARG A 93 6.81 8.36 3.97
CA ARG A 93 7.93 7.42 3.98
C ARG A 93 8.65 7.42 5.33
N GLU A 94 8.93 8.59 5.89
CA GLU A 94 9.58 8.73 7.21
C GLU A 94 8.75 8.06 8.30
N TRP A 95 7.43 8.30 8.31
CA TRP A 95 6.53 7.64 9.24
C TRP A 95 6.57 6.11 9.06
N CYS A 96 6.46 5.62 7.84
CA CYS A 96 6.48 4.18 7.54
C CYS A 96 7.78 3.50 7.97
N ASN A 97 8.93 4.12 7.68
CA ASN A 97 10.24 3.59 8.11
C ASN A 97 10.35 3.56 9.64
N THR A 98 9.85 4.59 10.33
CA THR A 98 9.83 4.63 11.79
C THR A 98 8.90 3.57 12.37
N ALA A 99 7.69 3.42 11.81
CA ALA A 99 6.70 2.46 12.27
C ALA A 99 7.17 1.01 12.05
N LEU A 100 7.70 0.69 10.87
CA LEU A 100 8.19 -0.65 10.51
C LEU A 100 9.34 -1.12 11.39
N ASN A 101 10.21 -0.20 11.84
CA ASN A 101 11.38 -0.51 12.68
C ASN A 101 11.08 -0.56 14.18
N LYS A 102 9.83 -0.32 14.62
CA LYS A 102 9.45 -0.51 16.03
C LYS A 102 9.55 -1.98 16.40
N LYS A 103 10.02 -2.25 17.63
CA LYS A 103 10.03 -3.60 18.22
C LYS A 103 8.60 -4.15 18.29
N ASP A 104 8.45 -5.46 18.11
CA ASP A 104 7.14 -6.11 18.15
C ASP A 104 6.47 -6.16 19.54
N THR A 105 7.20 -5.75 20.58
CA THR A 105 6.71 -5.54 21.95
C THR A 105 6.10 -4.17 22.19
N VAL A 106 5.99 -3.31 21.16
CA VAL A 106 5.41 -1.97 21.30
C VAL A 106 3.93 -2.04 21.72
N ALA A 107 3.56 -1.24 22.74
CA ALA A 107 2.24 -1.29 23.37
C ALA A 107 1.06 -1.06 22.39
N ASN A 108 1.25 -0.23 21.36
CA ASN A 108 0.22 0.09 20.36
C ASN A 108 0.35 -0.74 19.06
N LYS A 109 0.98 -1.92 19.10
CA LYS A 109 1.15 -2.79 17.93
C LYS A 109 -0.16 -3.07 17.17
N ALA A 110 -1.25 -3.34 17.89
CA ALA A 110 -2.55 -3.65 17.29
C ALA A 110 -3.12 -2.49 16.44
N ASP A 111 -2.79 -1.26 16.79
CA ASP A 111 -3.17 -0.05 16.07
C ASP A 111 -2.20 0.27 14.91
N LEU A 112 -0.90 0.01 15.10
CA LEU A 112 0.12 0.27 14.09
C LEU A 112 0.07 -0.70 12.89
N LEU A 113 -0.21 -1.98 13.11
CA LEU A 113 -0.15 -2.97 12.04
C LEU A 113 -1.15 -2.69 10.90
N PRO A 114 -2.43 -2.38 11.15
CA PRO A 114 -3.36 -1.98 10.08
C PRO A 114 -2.89 -0.75 9.31
N LYS A 115 -2.36 0.26 10.00
CA LYS A 115 -1.82 1.48 9.38
C LYS A 115 -0.62 1.18 8.50
N ILE A 116 0.31 0.35 8.96
CA ILE A 116 1.48 -0.08 8.18
C ILE A 116 1.02 -0.81 6.91
N LYS A 117 0.09 -1.77 7.03
CA LYS A 117 -0.43 -2.53 5.89
C LYS A 117 -1.15 -1.64 4.87
N LYS A 118 -1.77 -0.55 5.32
CA LYS A 118 -2.50 0.40 4.48
C LYS A 118 -1.58 1.45 3.85
N TRP A 119 -0.67 2.03 4.64
CA TRP A 119 0.08 3.24 4.30
C TRP A 119 1.48 2.95 3.76
N CYS A 120 2.04 1.76 4.04
CA CYS A 120 3.41 1.39 3.65
C CYS A 120 3.45 0.29 2.58
N ALA A 121 2.29 -0.16 2.11
CA ALA A 121 2.17 -1.17 1.07
C ALA A 121 2.29 -0.55 -0.33
N SER A 122 2.97 -1.27 -1.21
CA SER A 122 3.11 -0.95 -2.62
C SER A 122 1.74 -0.93 -3.29
N GLN A 123 1.54 0.10 -4.11
CA GLN A 123 0.35 0.36 -4.86
C GLN A 123 0.59 0.14 -6.37
N PRO A 124 -0.46 -0.15 -7.14
CA PRO A 124 -0.42 -0.06 -8.59
C PRO A 124 0.05 1.32 -9.03
N LEU A 125 0.97 1.42 -9.99
CA LEU A 125 1.49 2.71 -10.45
C LEU A 125 0.67 3.31 -11.59
N THR A 126 -0.16 2.51 -12.24
CA THR A 126 -1.07 2.94 -13.30
C THR A 126 -2.53 2.63 -12.96
N LEU A 127 -3.47 3.39 -13.53
CA LEU A 127 -4.90 3.12 -13.33
C LEU A 127 -5.30 1.74 -13.87
N SER A 128 -4.67 1.27 -14.95
CA SER A 128 -4.91 -0.07 -15.50
C SER A 128 -4.50 -1.18 -14.53
N GLU A 129 -3.32 -1.09 -13.93
CA GLU A 129 -2.90 -2.03 -12.88
C GLU A 129 -3.83 -1.97 -11.67
N LYS A 130 -4.27 -0.76 -11.28
CA LYS A 130 -5.21 -0.58 -10.18
C LYS A 130 -6.55 -1.27 -10.43
N LEU A 131 -7.10 -1.15 -11.63
CA LEU A 131 -8.30 -1.88 -12.03
C LEU A 131 -8.10 -3.40 -11.93
N LYS A 132 -6.96 -3.92 -12.40
CA LYS A 132 -6.64 -5.37 -12.33
C LYS A 132 -6.60 -5.85 -10.88
N ASN A 133 -5.97 -5.09 -9.98
CA ASN A 133 -5.93 -5.42 -8.56
C ASN A 133 -7.31 -5.44 -7.91
N GLU A 134 -8.26 -4.65 -8.41
CA GLU A 134 -9.68 -4.69 -7.99
C GLU A 134 -10.52 -5.73 -8.74
N ASN A 135 -9.90 -6.63 -9.51
CA ASN A 135 -10.57 -7.60 -10.39
C ASN A 135 -11.55 -6.96 -11.38
N LYS A 136 -11.27 -5.73 -11.80
CA LYS A 136 -12.03 -5.00 -12.82
C LYS A 136 -11.29 -5.06 -14.15
N SER A 137 -11.96 -5.58 -15.17
CA SER A 137 -11.43 -5.63 -16.53
C SER A 137 -11.95 -4.46 -17.35
N LEU A 138 -11.10 -3.95 -18.23
CA LEU A 138 -11.51 -2.97 -19.23
C LEU A 138 -12.49 -3.60 -20.20
N LEU A 139 -13.46 -2.80 -20.65
CA LEU A 139 -14.42 -3.22 -21.65
C LEU A 139 -13.69 -3.54 -22.96
N SER A 140 -13.93 -4.72 -23.53
CA SER A 140 -13.36 -5.12 -24.82
C SER A 140 -14.28 -4.78 -26.00
N SER A 141 -15.58 -4.71 -25.77
CA SER A 141 -16.63 -4.49 -26.77
C SER A 141 -17.90 -3.93 -26.13
N GLY A 142 -18.83 -3.39 -26.92
CA GLY A 142 -20.08 -2.82 -26.38
C GLY A 142 -19.96 -1.39 -25.86
N TRP A 143 -18.98 -0.64 -26.39
CA TRP A 143 -18.75 0.77 -26.07
C TRP A 143 -19.97 1.66 -26.34
N ASP A 144 -20.70 1.39 -27.42
CA ASP A 144 -21.91 2.14 -27.78
C ASP A 144 -23.01 1.97 -26.71
N THR A 145 -23.18 0.76 -26.20
CA THR A 145 -24.10 0.45 -25.11
C THR A 145 -23.66 1.11 -23.80
N GLN A 146 -22.36 1.06 -23.48
CA GLN A 146 -21.83 1.69 -22.29
C GLN A 146 -21.98 3.21 -22.33
N TYR A 147 -21.66 3.83 -23.48
CA TYR A 147 -21.90 5.24 -23.72
C TYR A 147 -23.39 5.57 -23.61
N GLY A 148 -24.28 4.78 -24.21
CA GLY A 148 -25.73 4.98 -24.14
C GLY A 148 -26.27 5.08 -22.71
N LYS A 149 -25.69 4.32 -21.76
CA LYS A 149 -26.03 4.39 -20.32
C LYS A 149 -25.52 5.64 -19.62
N LEU A 150 -24.43 6.23 -20.12
CA LEU A 150 -23.67 7.29 -19.45
C LEU A 150 -23.79 8.66 -20.14
N LYS A 151 -24.35 8.71 -21.35
CA LYS A 151 -24.33 9.87 -22.25
C LYS A 151 -24.72 11.19 -21.59
N ASP A 152 -25.67 11.16 -20.66
CA ASP A 152 -26.14 12.36 -19.95
C ASP A 152 -25.07 12.98 -19.05
N SER A 153 -24.16 12.17 -18.50
CA SER A 153 -23.15 12.61 -17.53
C SER A 153 -21.74 12.76 -18.11
N ILE A 154 -21.46 12.20 -19.30
CA ILE A 154 -20.10 12.15 -19.84
C ILE A 154 -19.91 12.83 -21.19
N PHE A 155 -20.98 13.28 -21.85
CA PHE A 155 -20.89 13.84 -23.21
C PHE A 155 -19.88 14.99 -23.31
N GLU A 156 -19.98 15.98 -22.43
CA GLU A 156 -19.09 17.14 -22.43
C GLU A 156 -17.62 16.77 -22.19
N ASP A 157 -17.36 15.73 -21.40
CA ASP A 157 -16.00 15.27 -21.06
C ASP A 157 -15.30 14.55 -22.23
N ILE A 158 -16.07 14.03 -23.20
CA ILE A 158 -15.54 13.16 -24.26
C ILE A 158 -15.84 13.65 -25.69
N LYS A 159 -16.67 14.69 -25.86
CA LYS A 159 -17.08 15.18 -27.19
C LYS A 159 -15.90 15.53 -28.10
N ASP A 160 -14.81 16.02 -27.52
CA ASP A 160 -13.58 16.38 -28.24
C ASP A 160 -12.67 15.17 -28.57
N LYS A 161 -13.05 13.95 -28.18
CA LYS A 161 -12.31 12.71 -28.46
C LYS A 161 -12.86 11.95 -29.67
N GLY A 162 -14.08 12.26 -30.09
CA GLY A 162 -14.72 11.68 -31.28
C GLY A 162 -14.58 12.59 -32.49
N GLU A 163 -14.38 11.99 -33.67
CA GLU A 163 -14.39 12.74 -34.93
C GLU A 163 -15.82 13.14 -35.28
N ASN A 164 -16.07 14.43 -35.47
CA ASN A 164 -17.41 14.98 -35.79
C ASN A 164 -18.51 14.51 -34.81
N PHE A 165 -18.14 14.36 -33.54
CA PHE A 165 -19.05 13.93 -32.48
C PHE A 165 -19.73 15.13 -31.83
N ASN A 166 -20.75 15.63 -32.52
CA ASN A 166 -21.45 16.88 -32.15
C ASN A 166 -22.84 16.65 -31.53
N SER A 167 -23.30 15.40 -31.48
CA SER A 167 -24.62 15.04 -30.94
C SER A 167 -24.47 14.00 -29.85
N LYS A 168 -25.06 14.28 -28.69
CA LYS A 168 -25.08 13.36 -27.54
C LYS A 168 -25.81 12.05 -27.82
N ASP A 169 -26.72 12.04 -28.78
CA ASP A 169 -27.52 10.86 -29.12
C ASP A 169 -26.86 9.95 -30.18
N ASP A 170 -25.72 10.35 -30.75
CA ASP A 170 -24.92 9.50 -31.64
C ASP A 170 -24.13 8.47 -30.82
N THR A 171 -24.77 7.34 -30.52
CA THR A 171 -24.20 6.30 -29.64
C THR A 171 -22.98 5.61 -30.22
N THR A 172 -22.88 5.50 -31.54
CA THR A 172 -21.72 4.91 -32.24
C THR A 172 -20.50 5.81 -32.10
N LYS A 173 -20.62 7.11 -32.41
CA LYS A 173 -19.50 8.05 -32.21
C LYS A 173 -19.20 8.27 -30.73
N GLY A 174 -20.21 8.29 -29.87
CA GLY A 174 -20.04 8.37 -28.43
C GLY A 174 -19.30 7.16 -27.85
N GLY A 175 -19.60 5.95 -28.33
CA GLY A 175 -18.87 4.74 -27.97
C GLY A 175 -17.39 4.81 -28.37
N GLN A 176 -17.09 5.24 -29.59
CA GLN A 176 -15.71 5.44 -30.06
C GLN A 176 -14.96 6.52 -29.26
N ALA A 177 -15.62 7.65 -28.98
CA ALA A 177 -15.06 8.73 -28.17
C ALA A 177 -14.76 8.26 -26.74
N LEU A 178 -15.67 7.48 -26.14
CA LEU A 178 -15.50 6.88 -24.82
C LEU A 178 -14.34 5.89 -24.81
N GLN A 179 -14.24 5.02 -25.83
CA GLN A 179 -13.12 4.09 -25.96
C GLN A 179 -11.78 4.82 -26.01
N LYS A 180 -11.66 5.85 -26.86
CA LYS A 180 -10.45 6.69 -26.95
C LYS A 180 -10.13 7.38 -25.62
N TRP A 181 -11.15 7.92 -24.94
CA TRP A 181 -10.99 8.54 -23.62
C TRP A 181 -10.46 7.53 -22.60
N CYS A 182 -11.01 6.32 -22.58
CA CYS A 182 -10.58 5.25 -21.67
C CYS A 182 -9.14 4.84 -21.95
N GLN A 183 -8.78 4.55 -23.20
CA GLN A 183 -7.42 4.17 -23.59
C GLN A 183 -6.37 5.21 -23.18
N LYS A 184 -6.69 6.50 -23.30
CA LYS A 184 -5.80 7.59 -22.86
C LYS A 184 -5.63 7.64 -21.34
N ASN A 185 -6.72 7.45 -20.58
CA ASN A 185 -6.68 7.68 -19.13
C ASN A 185 -6.23 6.45 -18.33
N VAL A 186 -6.46 5.22 -18.80
CA VAL A 186 -6.05 4.01 -18.07
C VAL A 186 -4.53 3.86 -17.95
N ALA A 187 -3.76 4.52 -18.82
CA ALA A 187 -2.30 4.52 -18.81
C ALA A 187 -1.69 5.57 -17.86
N LYS A 188 -2.50 6.48 -17.30
CA LYS A 188 -2.00 7.52 -16.39
C LYS A 188 -1.54 6.96 -15.05
N GLY A 189 -0.62 7.68 -14.43
CA GLY A 189 -0.05 7.34 -13.14
C GLY A 189 -1.06 7.51 -12.00
N THR A 190 -1.08 6.58 -11.05
CA THR A 190 -1.87 6.70 -9.81
C THR A 190 -1.28 7.72 -8.82
N HIS A 191 -0.04 8.15 -9.04
CA HIS A 191 0.65 9.17 -8.25
C HIS A 191 0.33 10.60 -8.69
N GLU A 192 -0.26 10.78 -9.88
CA GLU A 192 -0.61 12.09 -10.40
C GLU A 192 -1.70 12.76 -9.55
N GLU A 193 -1.68 14.09 -9.47
CA GLU A 193 -2.71 14.84 -8.75
C GLU A 193 -4.10 14.59 -9.35
N GLY A 194 -5.06 14.23 -8.50
CA GLY A 194 -6.43 13.92 -8.93
C GLY A 194 -6.57 12.54 -9.57
N ALA A 195 -5.54 11.68 -9.52
CA ALA A 195 -5.62 10.32 -10.02
C ALA A 195 -6.68 9.49 -9.27
N ALA A 196 -6.96 9.76 -7.99
CA ALA A 196 -8.01 9.07 -7.24
C ALA A 196 -9.40 9.34 -7.85
N GLU A 197 -9.71 10.60 -8.17
CA GLU A 197 -10.96 10.98 -8.82
C GLU A 197 -11.03 10.50 -10.27
N LEU A 198 -9.90 10.55 -10.98
CA LEU A 198 -9.82 9.99 -12.32
C LEU A 198 -10.06 8.48 -12.33
N PHE A 199 -9.54 7.76 -11.33
CA PHE A 199 -9.76 6.33 -11.17
C PHE A 199 -11.24 6.01 -10.99
N LYS A 200 -11.98 6.77 -10.15
CA LYS A 200 -13.43 6.62 -10.00
C LYS A 200 -14.16 6.75 -11.35
N LYS A 201 -13.77 7.76 -12.16
CA LYS A 201 -14.32 7.95 -13.52
C LYS A 201 -13.96 6.80 -14.45
N VAL A 202 -12.69 6.39 -14.48
CA VAL A 202 -12.20 5.29 -15.33
C VAL A 202 -12.91 3.98 -14.96
N LYS A 203 -13.04 3.67 -13.68
CA LYS A 203 -13.76 2.49 -13.19
C LYS A 203 -15.21 2.51 -13.66
N ALA A 204 -15.93 3.61 -13.46
CA ALA A 204 -17.34 3.72 -13.86
C ALA A 204 -17.55 3.69 -15.39
N ARG A 205 -16.65 4.32 -16.15
CA ARG A 205 -16.81 4.53 -17.59
C ARG A 205 -16.26 3.38 -18.44
N CYS A 206 -15.15 2.79 -18.01
CA CYS A 206 -14.32 1.91 -18.84
C CYS A 206 -14.41 0.42 -18.47
N THR A 207 -15.18 0.07 -17.43
CA THR A 207 -15.36 -1.32 -16.99
C THR A 207 -16.82 -1.72 -17.07
N SER A 208 -17.07 -3.01 -17.29
CA SER A 208 -18.43 -3.56 -17.22
C SER A 208 -18.87 -3.65 -15.76
N SER A 209 -20.10 -3.21 -15.48
CA SER A 209 -20.78 -3.52 -14.21
C SER A 209 -21.05 -5.03 -14.17
N ASN A 210 -20.14 -5.78 -13.55
CA ASN A 210 -20.48 -7.06 -12.91
C ASN A 210 -20.90 -6.77 -11.48
#